data_AF-A0A834ECA1-F1
#
_entry.id   AF-A0A834ECA1-F1
#
_cell.length_a   1.000
_cell.length_b   1.000
_cell.length_c   1.000
_cell.angle_alpha   90.00
_cell.angle_beta   90.00
_cell.angle_gamma   90.00
#
_symmetry.space_group_name_H-M   'P 1'
#
loop_
_entity.id
_entity.type
_entity.pdbx_description
1 polymer ?
#
loop_
_entity_poly.entity_id
_entity_poly.type
_entity_poly.pdbx_seq_one_letter_code
_entity_poly.pdbx_strand_id
1 'polypeptide(L)'
;MGVIGYSNTFTPELFSVSHAGDVLTFVVAQISGVENIDILIGMSPCAGVSGNSTVLQCVVPPLPAGKYQVRGYDHARGWASSVLVFTSRVTVMAVTENFGCLGGRLLHVFGAGFSPGNISAAVCGAPCQVLANATVSAFSCLVLPLSVSLASLCDLKHEEESCDTSGCTYVQCDLTVTVGTERLPRSWPYLYICEESSQCLFVPGRWTESVFPSLSGLFISPKVERDEVLIYNSSCNITMETEAKMECETPNQPITAKITEIRKSWGQNTQGHVSFHFCQRWSRARSWFPGRAPQDGDNVTVEKGQWLLLDTSTSILNFVHVKGGKLVFMDAGTIELRAHSILVSDGGELRIGSEDKPFQGKAEITLYGSSHSTPFFPYGVKFLAVRNGTLSLHGSLPEIIVTHLRAAAHAHDTVLALEDAVDWLSGDEVVIISGMGVKGAKPMEETVLVDTVHNADLHLRSPLRYSYNFTENWVAGQHHILKATVALLSRRITIRGNLTSERIKFLASCQEANASEGREVFVGKLKEGKRMFLLSNDMWHC
;
A
#
# COMPACT_ATOMS: atom_id res chain seq x y z
N MET A 1 65.37 59.00 -0.77
CA MET A 1 63.96 58.54 -0.64
C MET A 1 63.35 58.55 -2.03
N GLY A 2 62.95 57.40 -2.56
CA GLY A 2 62.26 57.34 -3.85
C GLY A 2 60.80 57.80 -3.69
N VAL A 3 60.32 58.63 -4.61
CA VAL A 3 58.91 59.02 -4.68
C VAL A 3 58.18 57.92 -5.43
N ILE A 4 57.28 57.20 -4.75
CA ILE A 4 56.36 56.27 -5.40
C ILE A 4 55.25 57.12 -6.01
N GLY A 5 55.15 57.13 -7.35
CA GLY A 5 54.11 57.83 -8.09
C GLY A 5 53.22 56.85 -8.86
N TYR A 6 51.91 57.04 -8.78
CA TYR A 6 50.95 56.28 -9.59
C TYR A 6 50.97 56.82 -11.03
N SER A 7 51.22 55.96 -12.01
CA SER A 7 51.22 56.32 -13.43
C SER A 7 50.18 55.51 -14.20
N ASN A 8 49.26 56.22 -14.84
CA ASN A 8 48.17 55.62 -15.62
C ASN A 8 48.67 54.86 -16.86
N THR A 9 49.91 55.10 -17.30
CA THR A 9 50.51 54.43 -18.46
C THR A 9 51.11 53.06 -18.14
N PHE A 10 51.20 52.70 -16.86
CA PHE A 10 51.73 51.42 -16.40
C PHE A 10 50.77 50.65 -15.50
N THR A 11 49.56 51.16 -15.28
CA THR A 11 48.55 50.51 -14.45
C THR A 11 47.87 49.42 -15.27
N PRO A 12 47.87 48.15 -14.82
CA PRO A 12 47.18 47.07 -15.52
C PRO A 12 45.67 47.37 -15.65
N GLU A 13 45.05 46.95 -16.75
CA GLU A 13 43.61 47.17 -16.98
C GLU A 13 42.90 45.88 -17.40
N LEU A 14 41.70 45.67 -16.85
CA LEU A 14 40.76 44.60 -17.22
C LEU A 14 39.58 45.22 -17.99
N PHE A 15 39.52 45.00 -19.31
CA PHE A 15 38.53 45.66 -20.18
C PHE A 15 37.20 44.94 -20.27
N SER A 16 37.23 43.62 -20.40
CA SER A 16 36.03 42.81 -20.59
C SER A 16 36.21 41.42 -20.00
N VAL A 17 35.10 40.82 -19.62
CA VAL A 17 35.01 39.43 -19.18
C VAL A 17 33.96 38.72 -20.01
N SER A 18 34.29 37.51 -20.48
CA SER A 18 33.39 36.59 -21.14
C SER A 18 33.46 35.22 -20.47
N HIS A 19 32.37 34.45 -20.56
CA HIS A 19 32.20 33.20 -19.82
C HIS A 19 31.76 32.08 -20.76
N ALA A 20 32.46 30.94 -20.70
CA ALA A 20 32.14 29.73 -21.44
C ALA A 20 32.35 28.50 -20.54
N GLY A 21 31.27 27.81 -20.17
CA GLY A 21 31.35 26.71 -19.20
C GLY A 21 31.82 27.23 -17.84
N ASP A 22 32.87 26.65 -17.26
CA ASP A 22 33.48 27.12 -16.01
C ASP A 22 34.70 28.04 -16.24
N VAL A 23 34.98 28.42 -17.50
CA VAL A 23 36.17 29.21 -17.87
C VAL A 23 35.77 30.66 -18.15
N LEU A 24 36.45 31.59 -17.47
CA LEU A 24 36.38 33.02 -17.77
C LEU A 24 37.55 33.43 -18.66
N THR A 25 37.24 34.25 -19.67
CA THR A 25 38.22 34.88 -20.55
C THR A 25 38.18 36.39 -20.37
N PHE A 26 39.32 36.99 -20.10
CA PHE A 26 39.51 38.41 -19.84
C PHE A 26 40.35 39.05 -20.92
N VAL A 27 39.94 40.23 -21.40
CA VAL A 27 40.80 41.09 -22.23
C VAL A 27 41.52 42.05 -21.31
N VAL A 28 42.85 42.04 -21.37
CA VAL A 28 43.73 42.79 -20.47
C VAL A 28 44.73 43.66 -21.23
N ALA A 29 45.23 44.71 -20.59
CA ALA A 29 46.36 45.48 -21.08
C ALA A 29 47.30 45.90 -19.96
N GLN A 30 48.52 46.27 -20.37
CA GLN A 30 49.56 46.82 -19.50
C GLN A 30 50.00 45.88 -18.36
N ILE A 31 49.82 44.56 -18.52
CA ILE A 31 50.30 43.55 -17.57
C ILE A 31 51.81 43.32 -17.74
N SER A 32 52.52 42.97 -16.66
CA SER A 32 53.96 42.67 -16.66
C SER A 32 54.28 41.28 -17.22
N GLY A 33 53.34 40.35 -17.10
CA GLY A 33 53.44 38.97 -17.59
C GLY A 33 52.33 38.10 -17.00
N VAL A 34 51.99 36.99 -17.66
CA VAL A 34 50.91 36.08 -17.23
C VAL A 34 51.24 35.38 -15.91
N GLU A 35 52.51 35.10 -15.64
CA GLU A 35 52.96 34.45 -14.41
C GLU A 35 52.90 35.38 -13.18
N ASN A 36 52.78 36.69 -13.40
CA ASN A 36 52.78 37.70 -12.35
C ASN A 36 51.39 38.27 -12.06
N ILE A 37 50.32 37.72 -12.66
CA ILE A 37 48.96 38.25 -12.50
C ILE A 37 48.03 37.25 -11.82
N ASP A 38 47.44 37.69 -10.71
CA ASP A 38 46.38 36.98 -10.01
C ASP A 38 45.04 37.64 -10.32
N ILE A 39 44.06 36.83 -10.74
CA ILE A 39 42.68 37.29 -10.94
C ILE A 39 41.86 36.85 -9.72
N LEU A 40 41.20 37.80 -9.07
CA LEU A 40 40.30 37.57 -7.95
C LEU A 40 38.85 37.87 -8.35
N ILE A 41 37.96 36.94 -8.04
CA ILE A 41 36.52 37.08 -8.20
C ILE A 41 35.94 37.29 -6.80
N GLY A 42 35.62 38.55 -6.49
CA GLY A 42 35.33 38.99 -5.13
C GLY A 42 36.57 38.88 -4.24
N MET A 43 36.57 37.87 -3.37
CA MET A 43 37.69 37.53 -2.47
C MET A 43 38.36 36.21 -2.81
N SER A 44 37.84 35.47 -3.80
CA SER A 44 38.33 34.14 -4.15
C SER A 44 39.26 34.21 -5.36
N PRO A 45 40.44 33.57 -5.32
CA PRO A 45 41.35 33.52 -6.46
C PRO A 45 40.78 32.64 -7.58
N CYS A 46 40.94 33.08 -8.82
CA CYS A 46 40.58 32.30 -10.00
C CYS A 46 41.65 31.24 -10.28
N ALA A 47 41.24 29.99 -10.54
CA ALA A 47 42.18 28.87 -10.63
C ALA A 47 42.79 28.77 -12.03
N GLY A 48 44.10 28.53 -12.10
CA GLY A 48 44.79 28.21 -13.36
C GLY A 48 44.81 29.36 -14.36
N VAL A 49 45.23 30.55 -13.92
CA VAL A 49 45.41 31.71 -14.83
C VAL A 49 46.43 31.36 -15.92
N SER A 50 46.02 31.46 -17.18
CA SER A 50 46.83 31.14 -18.35
C SER A 50 46.45 32.06 -19.52
N GLY A 51 47.32 32.21 -20.52
CA GLY A 51 47.04 33.08 -21.67
C GLY A 51 48.27 33.82 -22.18
N ASN A 52 48.08 35.06 -22.63
CA ASN A 52 49.13 35.94 -23.13
C ASN A 52 48.97 37.38 -22.58
N SER A 53 49.73 38.34 -23.12
CA SER A 53 49.71 39.73 -22.66
C SER A 53 48.44 40.51 -22.97
N THR A 54 47.51 39.96 -23.75
CA THR A 54 46.26 40.62 -24.17
C THR A 54 45.00 39.87 -23.74
N VAL A 55 45.10 38.55 -23.53
CA VAL A 55 43.99 37.67 -23.18
C VAL A 55 44.42 36.71 -22.09
N LEU A 56 43.66 36.67 -20.99
CA LEU A 56 43.85 35.73 -19.88
C LEU A 56 42.62 34.85 -19.74
N GLN A 57 42.83 33.61 -19.30
CA GLN A 57 41.81 32.62 -19.02
C GLN A 57 42.02 32.01 -17.65
N CYS A 58 40.95 31.76 -16.91
CA CYS A 58 41.00 31.04 -15.65
C CYS A 58 39.68 30.36 -15.34
N VAL A 59 39.71 29.36 -14.46
CA VAL A 59 38.54 28.60 -14.02
C VAL A 59 37.91 29.28 -12.80
N VAL A 60 36.60 29.51 -12.87
CA VAL A 60 35.84 30.15 -11.79
C VAL A 60 35.91 29.27 -10.54
N PRO A 61 36.29 29.83 -9.37
CA PRO A 61 36.25 29.07 -8.14
C PRO A 61 34.80 28.80 -7.73
N PRO A 62 34.51 27.75 -6.95
CA PRO A 62 33.17 27.48 -6.46
C PRO A 62 32.66 28.63 -5.60
N LEU A 63 31.69 29.39 -6.11
CA LEU A 63 31.14 30.60 -5.49
C LEU A 63 29.64 30.47 -5.28
N PRO A 64 29.08 30.98 -4.16
CA PRO A 64 27.64 31.16 -4.02
C PRO A 64 27.05 32.02 -5.14
N ALA A 65 25.74 31.94 -5.34
CA ALA A 65 25.06 32.85 -6.26
C ALA A 65 25.11 34.29 -5.76
N GLY A 66 25.42 35.21 -6.67
CA GLY A 66 25.64 36.60 -6.33
C GLY A 66 26.46 37.34 -7.37
N LYS A 67 26.63 38.65 -7.14
CA LYS A 67 27.45 39.53 -7.97
C LYS A 67 28.80 39.76 -7.30
N TYR A 68 29.88 39.50 -8.03
CA TYR A 68 31.26 39.58 -7.55
C TYR A 68 32.05 40.56 -8.40
N GLN A 69 32.75 41.50 -7.77
CA GLN A 69 33.69 42.35 -8.49
C GLN A 69 34.92 41.57 -8.90
N VAL A 70 35.33 41.70 -10.15
CA VAL A 70 36.55 41.10 -10.66
C VAL A 70 37.70 42.07 -10.46
N ARG A 71 38.77 41.63 -9.80
CA ARG A 71 40.00 42.41 -9.60
C ARG A 71 41.19 41.62 -10.14
N GLY A 72 42.16 42.33 -10.71
CA GLY A 72 43.46 41.77 -11.08
C GLY A 72 44.54 42.36 -10.19
N TYR A 73 45.50 41.55 -9.77
CA TYR A 73 46.67 42.00 -9.05
C TYR A 73 47.93 41.55 -9.80
N ASP A 74 48.69 42.51 -10.30
CA ASP A 74 49.99 42.27 -10.92
C ASP A 74 51.09 42.47 -9.86
N HIS A 75 51.84 41.42 -9.54
CA HIS A 75 52.86 41.47 -8.47
C HIS A 75 53.96 42.53 -8.72
N ALA A 76 54.16 42.97 -9.97
CA ALA A 76 55.13 44.00 -10.32
C ALA A 76 54.52 45.41 -10.44
N ARG A 77 53.22 45.51 -10.77
CA ARG A 77 52.57 46.79 -11.12
C ARG A 77 51.41 47.20 -10.21
N GLY A 78 50.97 46.32 -9.32
CA GLY A 78 49.89 46.57 -8.37
C GLY A 78 48.51 46.18 -8.90
N TRP A 79 47.47 46.79 -8.32
CA TRP A 79 46.07 46.49 -8.65
C TRP A 79 45.68 46.99 -10.03
N ALA A 80 45.02 46.13 -10.80
CA ALA A 80 44.46 46.47 -12.08
C ALA A 80 43.21 47.35 -11.93
N SER A 81 43.04 48.33 -12.82
CA SER A 81 41.78 49.06 -12.98
C SER A 81 40.73 48.12 -13.56
N SER A 82 39.60 47.96 -12.85
CA SER A 82 38.51 47.06 -13.25
C SER A 82 37.17 47.60 -12.77
N VAL A 83 36.19 47.63 -13.67
CA VAL A 83 34.76 47.86 -13.38
C VAL A 83 33.92 46.61 -13.64
N LEU A 84 34.56 45.47 -13.87
CA LEU A 84 33.92 44.23 -14.28
C LEU A 84 33.24 43.54 -13.09
N VAL A 85 32.03 43.03 -13.35
CA VAL A 85 31.24 42.29 -12.37
C VAL A 85 30.87 40.93 -12.95
N PHE A 86 31.29 39.87 -12.27
CA PHE A 86 30.88 38.51 -12.57
C PHE A 86 29.61 38.17 -11.78
N THR A 87 28.62 37.56 -12.43
CA THR A 87 27.38 37.13 -11.77
C THR A 87 27.34 35.61 -11.73
N SER A 88 27.52 35.04 -10.54
CA SER A 88 27.33 33.61 -10.29
C SER A 88 25.83 33.32 -10.17
N ARG A 89 25.33 32.33 -10.91
CA ARG A 89 23.93 31.91 -10.90
C ARG A 89 23.79 30.53 -10.27
N VAL A 90 22.69 30.30 -9.56
CA VAL A 90 22.36 28.96 -9.07
C VAL A 90 21.95 28.08 -10.23
N THR A 91 22.54 26.90 -10.33
CA THR A 91 22.11 25.86 -11.27
C THR A 91 22.14 24.50 -10.59
N VAL A 92 21.14 23.66 -10.89
CA VAL A 92 21.11 22.26 -10.44
C VAL A 92 21.40 21.39 -11.66
N MET A 93 22.42 20.55 -11.55
CA MET A 93 22.87 19.66 -12.62
C MET A 93 22.24 18.28 -12.51
N ALA A 94 22.15 17.75 -11.29
CA ALA A 94 21.64 16.41 -11.04
C ALA A 94 20.95 16.32 -9.67
N VAL A 95 19.95 15.46 -9.60
CA VAL A 95 19.28 15.06 -8.37
C VAL A 95 19.36 13.55 -8.29
N THR A 96 19.96 13.02 -7.23
CA THR A 96 20.11 11.57 -7.01
C THR A 96 19.36 11.15 -5.76
N GLU A 97 18.95 9.89 -5.69
CA GLU A 97 18.02 9.39 -4.67
C GLU A 97 16.68 10.16 -4.67
N ASN A 98 16.18 10.48 -5.87
CA ASN A 98 14.92 11.19 -6.07
C ASN A 98 13.67 10.31 -5.90
N PHE A 99 13.75 9.29 -5.06
CA PHE A 99 12.65 8.42 -4.72
C PHE A 99 12.78 7.93 -3.28
N GLY A 100 11.65 7.64 -2.64
CA GLY A 100 11.62 7.09 -1.29
C GLY A 100 10.27 6.48 -0.96
N CYS A 101 10.20 5.74 0.13
CA CYS A 101 8.93 5.27 0.68
C CYS A 101 8.13 6.44 1.27
N LEU A 102 6.89 6.19 1.70
CA LEU A 102 6.01 7.21 2.32
C LEU A 102 6.62 7.88 3.57
N GLY A 103 7.58 7.25 4.24
CA GLY A 103 8.32 7.81 5.37
C GLY A 103 9.37 8.88 4.98
N GLY A 104 9.55 9.14 3.69
CA GLY A 104 10.61 10.01 3.19
C GLY A 104 11.97 9.30 3.07
N ARG A 105 12.94 9.99 2.48
CA ARG A 105 14.31 9.51 2.28
C ARG A 105 15.27 10.69 2.19
N LEU A 106 16.57 10.43 2.35
CA LEU A 106 17.60 11.41 2.04
C LEU A 106 17.72 11.59 0.52
N LEU A 107 17.68 12.84 0.08
CA LEU A 107 17.82 13.29 -1.30
C LEU A 107 19.16 14.03 -1.44
N HIS A 108 19.86 13.83 -2.55
CA HIS A 108 21.10 14.55 -2.84
C HIS A 108 20.96 15.40 -4.11
N VAL A 109 21.36 16.67 -4.02
CA VAL A 109 21.26 17.66 -5.10
C VAL A 109 22.66 18.17 -5.42
N PHE A 110 23.05 18.05 -6.68
CA PHE A 110 24.34 18.50 -7.22
C PHE A 110 24.15 19.65 -8.21
N GLY A 111 25.05 20.63 -8.16
CA GLY A 111 24.93 21.85 -8.94
C GLY A 111 26.05 22.84 -8.67
N ALA A 112 25.75 24.12 -8.87
CA ALA A 112 26.66 25.23 -8.60
C ALA A 112 25.88 26.44 -8.10
N GLY A 113 26.55 27.34 -7.37
CA GLY A 113 25.96 28.58 -6.88
C GLY A 113 25.15 28.44 -5.59
N PHE A 114 25.21 27.31 -4.88
CA PHE A 114 24.51 27.15 -3.61
C PHE A 114 25.16 28.00 -2.51
N SER A 115 24.36 28.52 -1.58
CA SER A 115 24.84 29.33 -0.45
C SER A 115 24.59 28.58 0.87
N PRO A 116 25.60 27.91 1.46
CA PRO A 116 25.43 27.19 2.73
C PRO A 116 24.76 28.06 3.79
N GLY A 117 23.73 27.53 4.46
CA GLY A 117 22.93 28.26 5.46
C GLY A 117 21.79 29.11 4.89
N ASN A 118 21.73 29.33 3.58
CA ASN A 118 20.67 30.09 2.90
C ASN A 118 20.05 29.30 1.74
N ILE A 119 19.92 27.97 1.92
CA ILE A 119 19.28 27.05 0.99
C ILE A 119 18.05 26.48 1.68
N SER A 120 16.94 26.49 0.98
CA SER A 120 15.74 25.76 1.35
C SER A 120 15.28 24.94 0.16
N ALA A 121 14.65 23.80 0.43
CA ALA A 121 14.06 22.98 -0.60
C ALA A 121 12.75 22.40 -0.07
N ALA A 122 11.82 22.13 -0.97
CA ALA A 122 10.50 21.61 -0.64
C ALA A 122 10.09 20.55 -1.65
N VAL A 123 9.50 19.46 -1.14
CA VAL A 123 8.93 18.37 -1.94
C VAL A 123 7.43 18.36 -1.70
N CYS A 124 6.62 18.43 -2.76
CA CYS A 124 5.15 18.51 -2.64
C CYS A 124 4.68 19.69 -1.75
N GLY A 125 5.42 20.80 -1.77
CA GLY A 125 5.16 21.98 -0.93
C GLY A 125 5.57 21.84 0.54
N ALA A 126 5.94 20.65 1.01
CA ALA A 126 6.47 20.45 2.36
C ALA A 126 7.98 20.75 2.40
N PRO A 127 8.47 21.55 3.35
CA PRO A 127 9.89 21.87 3.46
C PRO A 127 10.69 20.60 3.80
N CYS A 128 11.77 20.34 3.08
CA CYS A 128 12.72 19.29 3.42
C CYS A 128 13.83 19.87 4.30
N GLN A 129 14.39 19.06 5.20
CA GLN A 129 15.42 19.50 6.13
C GLN A 129 16.80 19.42 5.46
N VAL A 130 17.35 20.57 5.05
CA VAL A 130 18.68 20.66 4.46
C VAL A 130 19.75 20.37 5.52
N LEU A 131 20.68 19.47 5.22
CA LEU A 131 21.77 19.11 6.12
C LEU A 131 22.83 20.22 6.18
N ALA A 132 23.49 20.35 7.34
CA ALA A 132 24.51 21.37 7.59
C ALA A 132 25.79 21.20 6.75
N ASN A 133 26.00 20.03 6.13
CA ASN A 133 27.13 19.74 5.25
C ASN A 133 26.95 20.27 3.81
N ALA A 134 26.03 21.22 3.60
CA ALA A 134 25.83 21.86 2.32
C ALA A 134 27.10 22.61 1.88
N THR A 135 27.45 22.42 0.62
CA THR A 135 28.56 23.09 -0.06
C THR A 135 28.00 23.96 -1.18
N VAL A 136 28.86 24.77 -1.79
CA VAL A 136 28.51 25.59 -2.96
C VAL A 136 28.16 24.76 -4.21
N SER A 137 28.52 23.47 -4.23
CA SER A 137 28.31 22.55 -5.36
C SER A 137 27.34 21.41 -5.07
N ALA A 138 26.99 21.15 -3.81
CA ALA A 138 26.07 20.08 -3.45
C ALA A 138 25.43 20.29 -2.09
N PHE A 139 24.18 19.87 -1.94
CA PHE A 139 23.53 19.76 -0.64
C PHE A 139 22.69 18.49 -0.56
N SER A 140 22.43 18.05 0.66
CA SER A 140 21.55 16.91 0.95
C SER A 140 20.34 17.39 1.72
N CYS A 141 19.17 16.83 1.43
CA CYS A 141 17.93 17.19 2.09
C CYS A 141 17.20 15.95 2.59
N LEU A 142 16.82 15.94 3.87
CA LEU A 142 15.96 14.91 4.42
C LEU A 142 14.50 15.22 4.04
N VAL A 143 13.93 14.39 3.17
CA VAL A 143 12.53 14.50 2.77
C VAL A 143 11.65 13.95 3.90
N LEU A 144 10.63 14.72 4.29
CA LEU A 144 9.72 14.35 5.37
C LEU A 144 8.67 13.31 4.91
N PRO A 145 8.01 12.62 5.85
CA PRO A 145 6.90 11.73 5.52
C PRO A 145 5.80 12.45 4.73
N LEU A 146 5.24 11.78 3.73
CA LEU A 146 4.15 12.31 2.93
C LEU A 146 2.91 12.50 3.84
N SER A 147 2.22 13.64 3.70
CA SER A 147 1.03 13.93 4.50
C SER A 147 -0.04 12.85 4.29
N VAL A 148 -0.81 12.54 5.35
CA VAL A 148 -1.86 11.50 5.31
C VAL A 148 -2.87 11.75 4.18
N SER A 149 -3.13 13.02 3.86
CA SER A 149 -4.00 13.43 2.75
C SER A 149 -3.43 13.03 1.40
N LEU A 150 -2.15 13.32 1.12
CA LEU A 150 -1.51 12.98 -0.14
C LEU A 150 -1.21 11.47 -0.24
N ALA A 151 -0.88 10.82 0.88
CA ALA A 151 -0.68 9.38 0.94
C ALA A 151 -1.95 8.58 0.60
N SER A 152 -3.15 9.17 0.69
CA SER A 152 -4.39 8.51 0.26
C SER A 152 -4.47 8.28 -1.26
N LEU A 153 -3.70 9.03 -2.04
CA LEU A 153 -3.62 8.85 -3.50
C LEU A 153 -2.97 7.52 -3.88
N CYS A 154 -2.17 6.94 -2.98
CA CYS A 154 -1.59 5.61 -3.14
C CYS A 154 -2.63 4.49 -3.23
N ASP A 155 -3.79 4.71 -2.64
CA ASP A 155 -4.86 3.74 -2.59
C ASP A 155 -5.82 3.92 -3.80
N LEU A 156 -5.65 4.95 -4.63
CA LEU A 156 -6.54 5.21 -5.77
C LEU A 156 -6.21 4.30 -6.96
N LYS A 157 -7.21 3.60 -7.47
CA LYS A 157 -7.14 2.86 -8.74
C LYS A 157 -8.29 3.25 -9.67
N HIS A 158 -8.09 3.09 -10.97
CA HIS A 158 -9.17 3.17 -11.96
C HIS A 158 -10.18 2.04 -11.75
N GLU A 159 -11.47 2.29 -12.00
CA GLU A 159 -12.54 1.29 -11.83
C GLU A 159 -12.31 -0.03 -12.60
N GLU A 160 -11.59 0.01 -13.72
CA GLU A 160 -11.28 -1.15 -14.54
C GLU A 160 -10.16 -2.04 -13.96
N GLU A 161 -9.34 -1.53 -13.03
CA GLU A 161 -8.24 -2.28 -12.42
C GLU A 161 -8.70 -3.00 -11.15
N SER A 162 -8.41 -4.30 -11.04
CA SER A 162 -8.67 -5.03 -9.80
C SER A 162 -7.70 -4.63 -8.68
N CYS A 163 -8.20 -4.49 -7.45
CA CYS A 163 -7.36 -4.36 -6.26
C CYS A 163 -6.54 -5.63 -5.97
N ASP A 164 -6.89 -6.77 -6.58
CA ASP A 164 -6.21 -8.07 -6.36
C ASP A 164 -4.84 -8.15 -7.06
N THR A 165 -4.54 -7.23 -7.99
CA THR A 165 -3.24 -7.17 -8.68
C THR A 165 -2.21 -6.41 -7.86
N SER A 166 -1.06 -7.04 -7.61
CA SER A 166 0.09 -6.43 -6.90
C SER A 166 0.84 -5.46 -7.81
N GLY A 167 0.22 -4.34 -8.14
CA GLY A 167 0.88 -3.20 -8.79
C GLY A 167 1.44 -2.23 -7.75
N CYS A 168 2.69 -1.80 -7.92
CA CYS A 168 3.26 -0.75 -7.09
C CYS A 168 2.73 0.61 -7.54
N THR A 169 1.96 1.29 -6.69
CA THR A 169 1.57 2.69 -6.90
C THR A 169 2.67 3.63 -6.40
N TYR A 170 2.74 4.82 -6.99
CA TYR A 170 3.64 5.88 -6.56
C TYR A 170 2.98 7.24 -6.71
N VAL A 171 3.44 8.21 -5.92
CA VAL A 171 3.02 9.62 -6.02
C VAL A 171 4.23 10.43 -6.47
N GLN A 172 4.09 11.12 -7.61
CA GLN A 172 5.14 12.00 -8.11
C GLN A 172 4.94 13.42 -7.57
N CYS A 173 5.96 13.91 -6.89
CA CYS A 173 6.01 15.25 -6.32
C CYS A 173 7.09 16.08 -7.01
N ASP A 174 6.86 17.39 -7.09
CA ASP A 174 7.89 18.32 -7.55
C ASP A 174 8.80 18.73 -6.38
N LEU A 175 10.10 18.56 -6.57
CA LEU A 175 11.15 19.18 -5.79
C LEU A 175 11.35 20.61 -6.29
N THR A 176 11.22 21.57 -5.38
CA THR A 176 11.56 22.97 -5.64
C THR A 176 12.68 23.41 -4.72
N VAL A 177 13.62 24.17 -5.26
CA VAL A 177 14.82 24.64 -4.54
C VAL A 177 14.82 26.16 -4.54
N THR A 178 15.08 26.74 -3.37
CA THR A 178 15.14 28.17 -3.09
C THR A 178 16.48 28.51 -2.48
N VAL A 179 17.18 29.49 -3.05
CA VAL A 179 18.47 29.98 -2.54
C VAL A 179 18.33 31.47 -2.26
N GLY A 180 18.46 31.85 -0.99
CA GLY A 180 18.08 33.19 -0.54
C GLY A 180 16.60 33.47 -0.81
N THR A 181 16.32 34.53 -1.57
CA THR A 181 14.97 34.94 -1.94
C THR A 181 14.53 34.43 -3.31
N GLU A 182 15.42 33.79 -4.07
CA GLU A 182 15.16 33.35 -5.43
C GLU A 182 14.74 31.87 -5.46
N ARG A 183 13.56 31.60 -6.02
CA ARG A 183 13.08 30.25 -6.32
C ARG A 183 13.54 29.86 -7.72
N LEU A 184 14.15 28.69 -7.86
CA LEU A 184 14.52 28.16 -9.17
C LEU A 184 13.25 27.87 -10.00
N PRO A 185 13.23 28.25 -11.29
CA PRO A 185 12.05 28.08 -12.15
C PRO A 185 11.83 26.63 -12.58
N ARG A 186 12.88 25.79 -12.53
CA ARG A 186 12.79 24.36 -12.83
C ARG A 186 12.43 23.58 -11.57
N SER A 187 11.59 22.57 -11.73
CA SER A 187 11.31 21.54 -10.73
C SER A 187 11.93 20.21 -11.15
N TRP A 188 12.17 19.33 -10.18
CA TRP A 188 12.67 17.97 -10.41
C TRP A 188 11.70 16.95 -9.82
N PRO A 189 11.49 15.80 -10.46
CA PRO A 189 10.55 14.80 -9.96
C PRO A 189 11.14 14.06 -8.76
N TYR A 190 10.34 13.92 -7.71
CA TYR A 190 10.58 13.06 -6.56
C TYR A 190 9.44 12.03 -6.43
N LEU A 191 9.77 10.76 -6.32
CA LEU A 191 8.80 9.66 -6.31
C LEU A 191 8.59 9.10 -4.91
N TYR A 192 7.36 9.18 -4.39
CA TYR A 192 6.95 8.44 -3.20
C TYR A 192 6.39 7.08 -3.60
N ILE A 193 7.10 6.01 -3.25
CA ILE A 193 6.67 4.64 -3.45
C ILE A 193 5.67 4.30 -2.33
N CYS A 194 4.48 3.86 -2.73
CA CYS A 194 3.36 3.62 -1.82
C CYS A 194 3.44 2.26 -1.10
N GLU A 195 4.27 1.36 -1.60
CA GLU A 195 4.49 0.04 -1.01
C GLU A 195 5.60 0.09 0.03
N GLU A 196 5.36 -0.56 1.17
CA GLU A 196 6.25 -0.60 2.33
C GLU A 196 7.17 -1.84 2.25
N SER A 197 7.68 -2.14 1.05
CA SER A 197 8.51 -3.31 0.79
C SER A 197 10.00 -3.02 1.03
N SER A 198 10.77 -4.08 1.29
CA SER A 198 12.23 -4.04 1.39
C SER A 198 12.92 -3.51 0.13
N GLN A 199 12.20 -3.35 -0.98
CA GLN A 199 12.66 -2.75 -2.23
C GLN A 199 12.91 -1.24 -2.10
N CYS A 200 12.25 -0.54 -1.16
CA CYS A 200 12.56 0.86 -0.83
C CYS A 200 13.97 1.04 -0.23
N LEU A 201 14.61 -0.04 0.25
CA LEU A 201 15.93 0.00 0.91
C LEU A 201 17.10 -0.31 -0.05
N PHE A 202 16.85 -0.73 -1.29
CA PHE A 202 17.93 -1.12 -2.21
C PHE A 202 18.56 0.07 -2.94
N VAL A 203 19.89 0.13 -2.84
CA VAL A 203 20.82 1.13 -3.41
C VAL A 203 20.99 0.92 -4.93
N PRO A 204 21.14 1.98 -5.77
CA PRO A 204 21.03 1.89 -7.24
C PRO A 204 22.33 1.43 -7.92
N GLY A 205 22.80 0.22 -7.60
CA GLY A 205 23.98 -0.36 -8.26
C GLY A 205 23.71 -1.12 -9.56
N ARG A 206 22.44 -1.45 -9.87
CA ARG A 206 22.06 -2.27 -11.02
C ARG A 206 20.64 -1.94 -11.49
N TRP A 207 20.50 -0.87 -12.26
CA TRP A 207 19.28 -0.63 -13.03
C TRP A 207 19.68 -0.53 -14.50
N THR A 208 19.67 -1.66 -15.19
CA THR A 208 19.61 -1.70 -16.65
C THR A 208 18.18 -1.35 -17.07
N GLU A 209 18.05 -0.57 -18.15
CA GLU A 209 16.82 0.06 -18.71
C GLU A 209 15.61 -0.88 -18.96
N SER A 210 15.69 -2.16 -18.64
CA SER A 210 14.68 -3.19 -18.90
C SER A 210 13.94 -3.70 -17.66
N VAL A 211 14.17 -3.14 -16.46
CA VAL A 211 13.46 -3.53 -15.22
C VAL A 211 12.79 -2.31 -14.59
N PHE A 212 12.02 -1.58 -15.37
CA PHE A 212 10.84 -0.96 -14.76
C PHE A 212 9.88 -2.12 -14.48
N PRO A 213 9.49 -2.42 -13.23
CA PRO A 213 8.25 -3.18 -13.04
C PRO A 213 7.18 -2.47 -13.88
N SER A 214 6.25 -3.20 -14.50
CA SER A 214 5.15 -2.58 -15.24
C SER A 214 4.42 -1.60 -14.31
N LEU A 215 4.79 -0.32 -14.40
CA LEU A 215 4.28 0.75 -13.57
C LEU A 215 2.90 1.11 -14.12
N SER A 216 1.93 0.23 -13.91
CA SER A 216 0.52 0.54 -14.00
C SER A 216 0.17 1.35 -12.75
N GLY A 217 0.46 2.65 -12.81
CA GLY A 217 0.30 3.57 -11.69
C GLY A 217 -0.33 4.85 -12.17
N LEU A 218 -1.32 5.34 -11.41
CA LEU A 218 -1.96 6.61 -11.67
C LEU A 218 -0.95 7.75 -11.55
N PHE A 219 -0.71 8.48 -12.65
CA PHE A 219 0.10 9.69 -12.62
C PHE A 219 -0.68 10.81 -11.93
N ILE A 220 -0.50 10.94 -10.61
CA ILE A 220 -1.03 12.08 -9.86
C ILE A 220 0.13 13.00 -9.52
N SER A 221 0.14 14.17 -10.15
CA SER A 221 0.99 15.30 -9.75
C SER A 221 0.13 16.29 -8.95
N PRO A 222 0.03 16.11 -7.62
CA PRO A 222 -0.76 17.00 -6.79
C PRO A 222 -0.08 18.37 -6.75
N LYS A 223 -0.71 19.40 -7.32
CA LYS A 223 -0.23 20.78 -7.18
C LYS A 223 -0.91 21.38 -5.95
N VAL A 224 -0.12 21.64 -4.91
CA VAL A 224 -0.59 22.30 -3.69
C VAL A 224 -0.69 23.79 -3.97
N GLU A 225 -1.92 24.32 -3.99
CA GLU A 225 -2.19 25.76 -4.07
C GLU A 225 -2.90 26.20 -2.78
N ARG A 226 -2.15 26.84 -1.89
CA ARG A 226 -2.59 27.18 -0.52
C ARG A 226 -3.08 25.93 0.26
N ASP A 227 -4.33 25.91 0.71
CA ASP A 227 -4.97 24.82 1.47
C ASP A 227 -5.70 23.79 0.56
N GLU A 228 -5.52 23.89 -0.77
CA GLU A 228 -6.21 23.06 -1.75
C GLU A 228 -5.19 22.25 -2.56
N VAL A 229 -5.50 20.97 -2.80
CA VAL A 229 -4.69 20.09 -3.66
C VAL A 229 -5.45 19.86 -4.95
N LEU A 230 -4.85 20.29 -6.07
CA LEU A 230 -5.42 20.17 -7.40
C LEU A 230 -4.80 18.95 -8.10
N ILE A 231 -5.65 18.08 -8.65
CA ILE A 231 -5.24 16.90 -9.42
C ILE A 231 -5.40 17.22 -10.91
N TYR A 232 -4.28 17.32 -11.62
CA TYR A 232 -4.28 17.58 -13.06
C TYR A 232 -4.10 16.29 -13.85
N ASN A 233 -4.84 16.14 -14.95
CA ASN A 233 -4.53 15.16 -15.97
C ASN A 233 -3.34 15.66 -16.79
N SER A 234 -2.40 14.77 -17.09
CA SER A 234 -1.05 15.01 -17.63
C SER A 234 -0.94 15.73 -19.00
N SER A 235 -2.04 16.24 -19.57
CA SER A 235 -2.06 16.85 -20.91
C SER A 235 -1.97 18.39 -20.95
N CYS A 236 -1.93 19.09 -19.81
CA CYS A 236 -1.88 20.56 -19.80
C CYS A 236 -0.46 21.09 -19.58
N ASN A 237 0.09 21.76 -20.59
CA ASN A 237 1.34 22.50 -20.49
C ASN A 237 1.02 23.89 -19.92
N ILE A 238 1.45 24.18 -18.68
CA ILE A 238 1.12 25.44 -18.00
C ILE A 238 2.37 26.30 -17.87
N THR A 239 2.38 27.46 -18.53
CA THR A 239 3.36 28.52 -18.29
C THR A 239 2.82 29.49 -17.24
N MET A 240 3.58 29.74 -16.18
CA MET A 240 3.19 30.72 -15.14
C MET A 240 3.46 32.14 -15.63
N GLU A 241 2.51 33.05 -15.46
CA GLU A 241 2.76 34.44 -15.06
C GLU A 241 1.43 35.16 -14.81
N THR A 242 1.31 35.74 -13.61
CA THR A 242 0.40 36.79 -13.12
C THR A 242 -1.11 36.72 -13.44
N GLU A 243 -1.89 37.12 -12.43
CA GLU A 243 -3.34 37.22 -12.39
C GLU A 243 -4.08 37.32 -13.75
N ALA A 244 -4.98 36.35 -13.96
CA ALA A 244 -6.04 36.26 -14.98
C ALA A 244 -5.70 35.59 -16.35
N LYS A 245 -6.65 34.72 -16.75
CA LYS A 245 -6.84 34.00 -18.03
C LYS A 245 -6.11 32.65 -18.19
N MET A 246 -6.83 31.61 -17.78
CA MET A 246 -6.58 30.22 -18.17
C MET A 246 -7.18 30.00 -19.57
N GLU A 247 -6.34 29.96 -20.60
CA GLU A 247 -6.72 29.43 -21.92
C GLU A 247 -6.52 27.91 -21.90
N CYS A 248 -7.60 27.17 -21.69
CA CYS A 248 -7.67 25.77 -22.09
C CYS A 248 -8.52 25.71 -23.36
N GLU A 249 -7.96 25.24 -24.47
CA GLU A 249 -8.70 24.99 -25.71
C GLU A 249 -9.68 23.81 -25.51
N THR A 250 -10.87 24.06 -24.95
CA THR A 250 -12.05 23.16 -24.92
C THR A 250 -11.88 21.76 -24.24
N PRO A 251 -13.00 21.10 -23.89
CA PRO A 251 -13.51 21.01 -22.53
C PRO A 251 -12.84 19.88 -21.70
N ASN A 252 -11.56 19.98 -21.40
CA ASN A 252 -10.93 19.21 -20.32
C ASN A 252 -10.63 20.16 -19.16
N GLN A 253 -11.64 20.43 -18.33
CA GLN A 253 -11.47 21.15 -17.08
C GLN A 253 -10.69 20.29 -16.06
N PRO A 254 -9.76 20.88 -15.27
CA PRO A 254 -9.02 20.16 -14.23
C PRO A 254 -9.94 19.68 -13.10
N ILE A 255 -9.58 18.56 -12.47
CA ILE A 255 -10.29 18.01 -11.30
C ILE A 255 -9.90 18.89 -10.09
N THR A 256 -10.67 19.95 -9.88
CA THR A 256 -10.59 20.80 -8.69
C THR A 256 -11.39 20.14 -7.58
N ALA A 257 -10.76 19.29 -6.77
CA ALA A 257 -11.47 18.65 -5.66
C ALA A 257 -10.61 18.66 -4.40
N LYS A 258 -11.15 19.27 -3.34
CA LYS A 258 -10.56 19.16 -2.00
C LYS A 258 -10.43 17.69 -1.66
N ILE A 259 -9.23 17.21 -1.31
CA ILE A 259 -9.01 15.82 -0.87
C ILE A 259 -9.97 15.44 0.28
N THR A 260 -10.30 16.41 1.14
CA THR A 260 -11.30 16.25 2.20
C THR A 260 -12.72 16.06 1.68
N GLU A 261 -13.07 16.59 0.51
CA GLU A 261 -14.35 16.33 -0.16
C GLU A 261 -14.34 15.02 -0.96
N ILE A 262 -13.22 14.62 -1.59
CA ILE A 262 -13.07 13.28 -2.21
C ILE A 262 -13.25 12.19 -1.14
N ARG A 263 -12.66 12.36 0.06
CA ARG A 263 -12.85 11.47 1.22
C ARG A 263 -14.24 11.53 1.84
N LYS A 264 -15.02 12.60 1.62
CA LYS A 264 -16.39 12.71 2.12
C LYS A 264 -17.43 12.21 1.11
N SER A 265 -17.06 12.13 -0.15
CA SER A 265 -17.97 11.90 -1.26
C SER A 265 -17.73 10.57 -1.98
N TRP A 266 -16.87 9.68 -1.44
CA TRP A 266 -16.49 8.33 -1.93
C TRP A 266 -17.18 7.91 -3.24
N GLY A 267 -16.69 8.44 -4.37
CA GLY A 267 -17.20 8.12 -5.71
C GLY A 267 -18.25 9.06 -6.34
N GLN A 268 -18.53 10.24 -5.78
CA GLN A 268 -19.49 11.22 -6.36
C GLN A 268 -18.85 12.33 -7.21
N ASN A 269 -17.55 12.30 -7.47
CA ASN A 269 -16.90 13.33 -8.27
C ASN A 269 -17.03 13.04 -9.77
N THR A 270 -18.26 13.03 -10.27
CA THR A 270 -18.59 12.87 -11.69
C THR A 270 -18.50 14.21 -12.42
N GLN A 271 -17.30 14.76 -12.53
CA GLN A 271 -17.03 15.80 -13.53
C GLN A 271 -15.83 15.34 -14.36
N GLY A 272 -16.16 14.62 -15.44
CA GLY A 272 -15.21 13.91 -16.31
C GLY A 272 -15.44 12.40 -16.24
N HIS A 273 -15.42 11.75 -17.39
CA HIS A 273 -15.80 10.36 -17.66
C HIS A 273 -14.79 9.32 -17.08
N VAL A 274 -14.38 9.47 -15.83
CA VAL A 274 -13.41 8.58 -15.16
C VAL A 274 -13.82 8.34 -13.71
N SER A 275 -14.27 7.14 -13.44
CA SER A 275 -14.59 6.64 -12.09
C SER A 275 -13.37 6.00 -11.44
N PHE A 276 -13.18 6.28 -10.15
CA PHE A 276 -12.09 5.76 -9.34
C PHE A 276 -12.63 5.02 -8.12
N HIS A 277 -11.87 4.06 -7.63
CA HIS A 277 -12.12 3.42 -6.34
C HIS A 277 -10.85 3.40 -5.49
N PHE A 278 -11.03 3.26 -4.17
CA PHE A 278 -9.94 3.18 -3.21
C PHE A 278 -9.65 1.73 -2.82
N CYS A 279 -8.50 1.21 -3.21
CA CYS A 279 -7.95 -0.08 -2.78
C CYS A 279 -7.13 0.10 -1.49
N GLN A 280 -7.74 -0.18 -0.36
CA GLN A 280 -7.16 0.03 0.96
C GLN A 280 -6.84 -1.31 1.63
N ARG A 281 -5.79 -1.39 2.46
CA ARG A 281 -5.51 -2.59 3.25
C ARG A 281 -5.92 -2.39 4.70
N TRP A 282 -6.54 -3.40 5.30
CA TRP A 282 -7.02 -3.34 6.68
C TRP A 282 -5.90 -3.01 7.69
N SER A 283 -4.71 -3.61 7.52
CA SER A 283 -3.55 -3.40 8.39
C SER A 283 -3.00 -1.97 8.41
N ARG A 284 -3.27 -1.19 7.35
CA ARG A 284 -2.67 0.13 7.17
C ARG A 284 -3.44 1.19 7.94
N ALA A 285 -2.77 1.85 8.88
CA ALA A 285 -3.31 2.96 9.65
C ALA A 285 -3.98 4.05 8.78
N ARG A 286 -3.38 4.39 7.63
CA ARG A 286 -3.88 5.41 6.68
C ARG A 286 -5.21 5.06 5.99
N SER A 287 -5.59 3.77 5.99
CA SER A 287 -6.87 3.31 5.45
C SER A 287 -8.06 3.70 6.35
N TRP A 288 -7.77 4.12 7.58
CA TRP A 288 -8.77 4.42 8.60
C TRP A 288 -8.69 5.86 9.07
N PHE A 289 -9.81 6.42 9.53
CA PHE A 289 -9.85 7.70 10.22
C PHE A 289 -10.10 7.44 11.73
N PRO A 290 -9.28 7.97 12.66
CA PRO A 290 -8.29 9.05 12.53
C PRO A 290 -6.84 8.59 12.29
N GLY A 291 -6.61 7.48 11.58
CA GLY A 291 -5.27 6.96 11.31
C GLY A 291 -4.85 5.81 12.21
N ARG A 292 -5.79 4.95 12.63
CA ARG A 292 -5.51 3.71 13.37
C ARG A 292 -6.42 2.59 12.87
N ALA A 293 -5.93 1.35 12.86
CA ALA A 293 -6.76 0.20 12.57
C ALA A 293 -7.89 0.05 13.62
N PRO A 294 -9.06 -0.47 13.24
CA PRO A 294 -10.19 -0.69 14.15
C PRO A 294 -9.81 -1.60 15.31
N GLN A 295 -10.21 -1.21 16.51
CA GLN A 295 -9.94 -1.91 17.77
C GLN A 295 -11.22 -2.59 18.30
N ASP A 296 -11.09 -3.27 19.44
CA ASP A 296 -12.21 -3.98 20.07
C ASP A 296 -13.37 -3.02 20.36
N GLY A 297 -14.58 -3.41 19.94
CA GLY A 297 -15.79 -2.62 20.10
C GLY A 297 -16.03 -1.52 19.05
N ASP A 298 -15.10 -1.29 18.13
CA ASP A 298 -15.29 -0.29 17.07
C ASP A 298 -16.34 -0.74 16.05
N ASN A 299 -17.00 0.25 15.43
CA ASN A 299 -17.87 0.06 14.28
C ASN A 299 -17.11 0.40 13.00
N VAL A 300 -17.18 -0.47 12.00
CA VAL A 300 -16.52 -0.32 10.72
C VAL A 300 -17.59 -0.21 9.63
N THR A 301 -17.50 0.83 8.80
CA THR A 301 -18.34 0.97 7.61
C THR A 301 -17.46 0.99 6.38
N VAL A 302 -17.72 0.11 5.41
CA VAL A 302 -17.07 0.08 4.10
C VAL A 302 -18.04 0.68 3.08
N GLU A 303 -17.82 1.94 2.71
CA GLU A 303 -18.71 2.74 1.89
C GLU A 303 -18.50 2.51 0.38
N LYS A 304 -19.48 2.94 -0.43
CA LYS A 304 -19.40 2.89 -1.90
C LYS A 304 -18.10 3.51 -2.40
N GLY A 305 -17.46 2.89 -3.39
CA GLY A 305 -16.16 3.35 -3.91
C GLY A 305 -14.95 2.94 -3.07
N GLN A 306 -15.15 2.28 -1.92
CA GLN A 306 -14.08 1.64 -1.13
C GLN A 306 -13.99 0.15 -1.42
N TRP A 307 -12.77 -0.32 -1.60
CA TRP A 307 -12.38 -1.72 -1.61
C TRP A 307 -11.38 -1.93 -0.50
N LEU A 308 -11.81 -2.60 0.56
CA LEU A 308 -10.99 -2.88 1.73
C LEU A 308 -10.51 -4.32 1.68
N LEU A 309 -9.20 -4.49 1.59
CA LEU A 309 -8.51 -5.78 1.57
C LEU A 309 -8.16 -6.18 3.00
N LEU A 310 -8.76 -7.26 3.49
CA LEU A 310 -8.50 -7.83 4.80
C LEU A 310 -7.23 -8.70 4.73
N ASP A 311 -6.10 -8.13 5.17
CA ASP A 311 -4.77 -8.73 5.13
C ASP A 311 -4.25 -9.20 6.51
N THR A 312 -5.01 -8.95 7.57
CA THR A 312 -4.72 -9.37 8.93
C THR A 312 -6.00 -9.70 9.68
N SER A 313 -5.90 -10.52 10.75
CA SER A 313 -7.06 -10.85 11.58
C SER A 313 -7.52 -9.63 12.40
N THR A 314 -8.83 -9.41 12.51
CA THR A 314 -9.37 -8.20 13.14
C THR A 314 -9.44 -8.30 14.65
N SER A 315 -9.41 -7.18 15.36
CA SER A 315 -9.93 -7.11 16.73
C SER A 315 -11.41 -7.54 16.81
N ILE A 316 -11.98 -7.72 18.01
CA ILE A 316 -13.40 -8.07 18.17
C ILE A 316 -14.25 -6.82 17.96
N LEU A 317 -14.69 -6.61 16.71
CA LEU A 317 -15.46 -5.42 16.32
C LEU A 317 -16.89 -5.50 16.86
N ASN A 318 -17.52 -4.34 17.08
CA ASN A 318 -18.94 -4.32 17.42
C ASN A 318 -19.80 -4.53 16.17
N PHE A 319 -19.57 -3.76 15.11
CA PHE A 319 -20.38 -3.85 13.89
C PHE A 319 -19.54 -3.65 12.64
N VAL A 320 -19.73 -4.49 11.62
CA VAL A 320 -19.13 -4.34 10.30
C VAL A 320 -20.23 -4.13 9.27
N HIS A 321 -20.30 -2.94 8.69
CA HIS A 321 -21.29 -2.57 7.68
C HIS A 321 -20.61 -2.40 6.32
N VAL A 322 -20.75 -3.37 5.43
CA VAL A 322 -20.33 -3.25 4.04
C VAL A 322 -21.45 -2.59 3.25
N LYS A 323 -21.41 -1.26 3.17
CA LYS A 323 -22.47 -0.39 2.64
C LYS A 323 -22.10 0.16 1.25
N GLY A 324 -22.36 -0.61 0.21
CA GLY A 324 -22.03 -0.26 -1.17
C GLY A 324 -20.56 -0.39 -1.56
N GLY A 325 -19.65 -0.57 -0.58
CA GLY A 325 -18.24 -0.88 -0.80
C GLY A 325 -17.96 -2.38 -0.87
N LYS A 326 -16.68 -2.75 -0.93
CA LYS A 326 -16.24 -4.16 -0.98
C LYS A 326 -15.27 -4.48 0.16
N LEU A 327 -15.52 -5.58 0.86
CA LEU A 327 -14.60 -6.16 1.83
C LEU A 327 -14.11 -7.50 1.28
N VAL A 328 -12.81 -7.63 1.04
CA VAL A 328 -12.20 -8.78 0.34
C VAL A 328 -11.12 -9.40 1.20
N PHE A 329 -11.18 -10.71 1.44
CA PHE A 329 -10.12 -11.43 2.17
C PHE A 329 -8.90 -11.66 1.29
N MET A 330 -7.71 -11.33 1.80
CA MET A 330 -6.45 -11.63 1.11
C MET A 330 -5.97 -13.04 1.46
N ASP A 331 -5.47 -13.77 0.47
CA ASP A 331 -4.96 -15.12 0.67
C ASP A 331 -3.52 -15.08 1.20
N ALA A 332 -3.38 -14.81 2.52
CA ALA A 332 -2.11 -14.63 3.22
C ALA A 332 -1.94 -15.61 4.40
N GLY A 333 -2.61 -16.77 4.35
CA GLY A 333 -2.62 -17.77 5.42
C GLY A 333 -3.96 -17.84 6.16
N THR A 334 -3.94 -17.78 7.50
CA THR A 334 -5.16 -17.79 8.32
C THR A 334 -5.61 -16.38 8.65
N ILE A 335 -6.80 -15.98 8.19
CA ILE A 335 -7.40 -14.67 8.46
C ILE A 335 -8.75 -14.83 9.14
N GLU A 336 -8.89 -14.24 10.32
CA GLU A 336 -10.13 -14.24 11.08
C GLU A 336 -10.76 -12.83 11.15
N LEU A 337 -12.01 -12.72 10.70
CA LEU A 337 -12.88 -11.56 10.92
C LEU A 337 -13.72 -11.80 12.17
N ARG A 338 -13.44 -11.04 13.22
CA ARG A 338 -14.13 -11.09 14.52
C ARG A 338 -15.03 -9.88 14.67
N ALA A 339 -16.34 -10.10 14.75
CA ALA A 339 -17.32 -9.02 14.92
C ALA A 339 -18.55 -9.51 15.69
N HIS A 340 -19.30 -8.63 16.35
CA HIS A 340 -20.59 -9.04 16.91
C HIS A 340 -21.65 -9.21 15.81
N SER A 341 -21.63 -8.32 14.83
CA SER A 341 -22.59 -8.32 13.73
C SER A 341 -21.99 -7.80 12.44
N ILE A 342 -22.40 -8.39 11.32
CA ILE A 342 -21.96 -8.03 9.97
C ILE A 342 -23.19 -7.81 9.09
N LEU A 343 -23.28 -6.65 8.44
CA LEU A 343 -24.33 -6.32 7.47
C LEU A 343 -23.70 -5.95 6.13
N VAL A 344 -24.16 -6.59 5.06
CA VAL A 344 -23.82 -6.24 3.68
C VAL A 344 -25.04 -5.60 3.03
N SER A 345 -24.96 -4.34 2.60
CA SER A 345 -26.08 -3.63 1.99
C SER A 345 -25.70 -2.63 0.91
N ASP A 346 -26.70 -2.02 0.27
CA ASP A 346 -26.57 -0.89 -0.66
C ASP A 346 -25.64 -1.16 -1.86
N GLY A 347 -25.64 -2.40 -2.36
CA GLY A 347 -24.79 -2.89 -3.43
C GLY A 347 -23.41 -3.37 -2.96
N GLY A 348 -23.18 -3.44 -1.66
CA GLY A 348 -21.90 -3.84 -1.09
C GLY A 348 -21.60 -5.32 -1.28
N GLU A 349 -20.32 -5.69 -1.17
CA GLU A 349 -19.83 -7.05 -1.40
C GLU A 349 -18.88 -7.51 -0.30
N LEU A 350 -19.17 -8.66 0.33
CA LEU A 350 -18.22 -9.39 1.15
C LEU A 350 -17.72 -10.62 0.38
N ARG A 351 -16.41 -10.65 0.07
CA ARG A 351 -15.80 -11.67 -0.79
C ARG A 351 -14.67 -12.44 -0.10
N ILE A 352 -14.72 -13.76 -0.19
CA ILE A 352 -13.66 -14.68 0.24
C ILE A 352 -13.40 -15.65 -0.92
N GLY A 353 -12.32 -15.41 -1.66
CA GLY A 353 -12.03 -16.11 -2.91
C GLY A 353 -13.04 -15.79 -4.03
N SER A 354 -12.76 -16.30 -5.22
CA SER A 354 -13.66 -16.25 -6.38
C SER A 354 -13.75 -17.61 -7.05
N GLU A 355 -14.67 -17.77 -8.01
CA GLU A 355 -14.84 -19.03 -8.74
C GLU A 355 -13.60 -19.41 -9.55
N ASP A 356 -12.95 -18.42 -10.19
CA ASP A 356 -11.71 -18.58 -10.94
C ASP A 356 -10.47 -18.74 -10.05
N LYS A 357 -10.51 -18.17 -8.84
CA LYS A 357 -9.42 -18.24 -7.86
C LYS A 357 -9.98 -18.52 -6.46
N PRO A 358 -10.28 -19.80 -6.15
CA PRO A 358 -10.75 -20.18 -4.82
C PRO A 358 -9.71 -19.87 -3.74
N PHE A 359 -10.18 -19.51 -2.55
CA PHE A 359 -9.36 -19.20 -1.39
C PHE A 359 -8.56 -20.44 -0.95
N GLN A 360 -7.22 -20.33 -0.92
CA GLN A 360 -6.33 -21.43 -0.58
C GLN A 360 -6.02 -21.48 0.93
N GLY A 361 -5.90 -20.30 1.55
CA GLY A 361 -5.73 -20.14 2.99
C GLY A 361 -6.94 -20.54 3.83
N LYS A 362 -6.92 -20.19 5.11
CA LYS A 362 -8.02 -20.45 6.04
C LYS A 362 -8.70 -19.13 6.40
N ALA A 363 -9.93 -18.94 5.94
CA ALA A 363 -10.74 -17.79 6.28
C ALA A 363 -11.77 -18.15 7.35
N GLU A 364 -11.85 -17.32 8.38
CA GLU A 364 -12.77 -17.54 9.48
C GLU A 364 -13.56 -16.27 9.80
N ILE A 365 -14.87 -16.42 9.98
CA ILE A 365 -15.74 -15.36 10.48
C ILE A 365 -16.30 -15.83 11.82
N THR A 366 -15.94 -15.13 12.90
CA THR A 366 -16.44 -15.43 14.24
C THR A 366 -17.38 -14.30 14.69
N LEU A 367 -18.65 -14.66 14.89
CA LEU A 367 -19.72 -13.76 15.35
C LEU A 367 -19.87 -13.80 16.87
N TYR A 368 -19.74 -12.65 17.52
CA TYR A 368 -19.79 -12.51 18.98
C TYR A 368 -21.14 -11.99 19.48
N GLY A 369 -21.56 -12.43 20.66
CA GLY A 369 -22.80 -11.98 21.29
C GLY A 369 -23.25 -12.90 22.43
N SER A 370 -24.27 -12.47 23.15
CA SER A 370 -24.86 -13.17 24.29
C SER A 370 -26.34 -12.85 24.40
N SER A 371 -27.06 -13.53 25.30
CA SER A 371 -28.44 -13.16 25.68
C SER A 371 -28.56 -11.74 26.24
N HIS A 372 -27.45 -11.15 26.71
CA HIS A 372 -27.39 -9.79 27.23
C HIS A 372 -27.02 -8.74 26.17
N SER A 373 -26.71 -9.17 24.95
CA SER A 373 -26.36 -8.26 23.86
C SER A 373 -27.61 -7.55 23.34
N THR A 374 -27.47 -6.30 22.89
CA THR A 374 -28.56 -5.52 22.33
C THR A 374 -28.96 -6.06 20.95
N PRO A 375 -30.21 -6.48 20.73
CA PRO A 375 -30.63 -7.01 19.43
C PRO A 375 -30.74 -5.89 18.39
N PHE A 376 -30.27 -6.16 17.19
CA PHE A 376 -30.44 -5.30 16.03
C PHE A 376 -31.66 -5.76 15.25
N PHE A 377 -32.73 -4.97 15.21
CA PHE A 377 -33.93 -5.35 14.46
C PHE A 377 -33.71 -5.17 12.93
N PRO A 378 -34.06 -6.15 12.08
CA PRO A 378 -34.78 -7.41 12.37
C PRO A 378 -33.88 -8.65 12.52
N TYR A 379 -32.57 -8.49 12.72
CA TYR A 379 -31.57 -9.56 12.57
C TYR A 379 -31.13 -10.26 13.87
N GLY A 380 -31.45 -9.72 15.04
CA GLY A 380 -31.11 -10.33 16.34
C GLY A 380 -29.77 -9.87 16.90
N VAL A 381 -29.13 -10.66 17.76
CA VAL A 381 -27.90 -10.24 18.47
C VAL A 381 -26.61 -10.71 17.80
N LYS A 382 -26.64 -11.87 17.13
CA LYS A 382 -25.54 -12.37 16.30
C LYS A 382 -26.01 -12.55 14.87
N PHE A 383 -25.46 -11.80 13.93
CA PHE A 383 -25.81 -11.99 12.54
C PHE A 383 -24.70 -11.69 11.54
N LEU A 384 -24.70 -12.45 10.47
CA LEU A 384 -24.23 -12.01 9.16
C LEU A 384 -25.45 -11.91 8.25
N ALA A 385 -25.76 -10.69 7.80
CA ALA A 385 -26.94 -10.40 7.00
C ALA A 385 -26.57 -9.75 5.66
N VAL A 386 -27.27 -10.12 4.60
CA VAL A 386 -27.14 -9.50 3.28
C VAL A 386 -28.48 -8.89 2.87
N ARG A 387 -28.52 -7.58 2.64
CA ARG A 387 -29.70 -6.81 2.23
C ARG A 387 -29.36 -5.92 1.04
N ASN A 388 -29.72 -6.33 -0.17
CA ASN A 388 -29.32 -5.62 -1.39
C ASN A 388 -27.79 -5.53 -1.49
N GLY A 389 -27.10 -6.66 -1.45
CA GLY A 389 -25.65 -6.78 -1.54
C GLY A 389 -25.27 -8.20 -1.93
N THR A 390 -23.97 -8.50 -1.93
CA THR A 390 -23.40 -9.76 -2.40
C THR A 390 -22.52 -10.40 -1.34
N LEU A 391 -22.70 -11.69 -1.10
CA LEU A 391 -21.81 -12.51 -0.30
C LEU A 391 -21.23 -13.59 -1.22
N SER A 392 -19.92 -13.55 -1.45
CA SER A 392 -19.21 -14.47 -2.34
C SER A 392 -18.18 -15.26 -1.53
N LEU A 393 -18.36 -16.58 -1.47
CA LEU A 393 -17.56 -17.48 -0.64
C LEU A 393 -17.12 -18.67 -1.49
N HIS A 394 -15.88 -18.62 -1.99
CA HIS A 394 -15.28 -19.65 -2.83
C HIS A 394 -14.00 -20.12 -2.17
N GLY A 395 -14.06 -21.24 -1.45
CA GLY A 395 -12.88 -21.88 -0.85
C GLY A 395 -12.43 -23.06 -1.69
N SER A 396 -11.12 -23.36 -1.68
CA SER A 396 -10.63 -24.61 -2.24
C SER A 396 -11.27 -25.80 -1.52
N LEU A 397 -11.74 -26.78 -2.29
CA LEU A 397 -12.34 -28.01 -1.80
C LEU A 397 -11.56 -29.19 -2.37
N PRO A 398 -11.27 -30.21 -1.54
CA PRO A 398 -10.72 -31.46 -2.03
C PRO A 398 -11.72 -32.15 -2.95
N GLU A 399 -11.20 -32.96 -3.89
CA GLU A 399 -12.02 -33.66 -4.89
C GLU A 399 -13.01 -34.63 -4.23
N ILE A 400 -12.55 -35.33 -3.18
CA ILE A 400 -13.34 -36.31 -2.45
C ILE A 400 -13.63 -35.79 -1.05
N ILE A 401 -14.89 -35.46 -0.77
CA ILE A 401 -15.35 -34.96 0.53
C ILE A 401 -16.06 -36.05 1.37
N VAL A 402 -16.50 -37.13 0.72
CA VAL A 402 -17.21 -38.26 1.31
C VAL A 402 -16.72 -39.53 0.62
N THR A 403 -16.37 -40.53 1.41
CA THR A 403 -16.01 -41.89 0.95
C THR A 403 -16.57 -42.90 1.96
N HIS A 404 -16.30 -44.19 1.74
CA HIS A 404 -16.70 -45.25 2.66
C HIS A 404 -15.50 -46.07 3.13
N LEU A 405 -15.70 -46.80 4.23
CA LEU A 405 -14.73 -47.78 4.66
C LEU A 405 -14.69 -48.97 3.70
N ARG A 406 -13.50 -49.28 3.18
CA ARG A 406 -13.20 -50.48 2.38
C ARG A 406 -13.21 -51.75 3.25
N ALA A 407 -12.83 -51.63 4.52
CA ALA A 407 -12.80 -52.73 5.49
C ALA A 407 -13.39 -52.29 6.83
N ALA A 408 -13.87 -53.24 7.63
CA ALA A 408 -14.37 -52.97 8.97
C ALA A 408 -13.26 -52.36 9.84
N ALA A 409 -13.58 -51.32 10.60
CA ALA A 409 -12.69 -50.68 11.55
C ALA A 409 -13.13 -51.03 12.98
N HIS A 410 -12.17 -51.35 13.85
CA HIS A 410 -12.43 -51.74 15.22
C HIS A 410 -12.12 -50.61 16.19
N ALA A 411 -12.73 -50.66 17.36
CA ALA A 411 -12.34 -49.76 18.44
C ALA A 411 -10.85 -49.95 18.74
N HIS A 412 -10.18 -48.84 19.01
CA HIS A 412 -8.73 -48.72 19.16
C HIS A 412 -7.89 -48.71 17.87
N ASP A 413 -8.49 -48.91 16.69
CA ASP A 413 -7.75 -48.76 15.43
C ASP A 413 -7.34 -47.29 15.21
N THR A 414 -6.16 -47.11 14.62
CA THR A 414 -5.60 -45.80 14.26
C THR A 414 -5.48 -45.61 12.75
N VAL A 415 -5.81 -46.62 11.95
CA VAL A 415 -5.74 -46.58 10.49
C VAL A 415 -7.05 -47.04 9.90
N LEU A 416 -7.64 -46.23 9.03
CA LEU A 416 -8.87 -46.56 8.32
C LEU A 416 -8.56 -46.80 6.85
N ALA A 417 -8.98 -47.96 6.35
CA ALA A 417 -8.92 -48.28 4.93
C ALA A 417 -10.16 -47.69 4.23
N LEU A 418 -9.96 -46.69 3.39
CA LEU A 418 -10.99 -46.02 2.59
C LEU A 418 -11.14 -46.71 1.23
N GLU A 419 -12.30 -46.54 0.60
CA GLU A 419 -12.53 -46.98 -0.79
C GLU A 419 -11.78 -46.12 -1.78
N ASP A 420 -11.84 -44.81 -1.57
CA ASP A 420 -11.23 -43.82 -2.45
C ASP A 420 -9.93 -43.28 -1.88
N ALA A 421 -9.03 -42.87 -2.75
CA ALA A 421 -7.83 -42.12 -2.36
C ALA A 421 -8.21 -40.67 -2.05
N VAL A 422 -7.83 -40.17 -0.88
CA VAL A 422 -8.19 -38.80 -0.45
C VAL A 422 -6.95 -37.92 -0.31
N ASP A 423 -7.12 -36.61 -0.49
CA ASP A 423 -6.09 -35.57 -0.38
C ASP A 423 -6.27 -34.72 0.90
N TRP A 424 -6.93 -35.28 1.92
CA TRP A 424 -7.18 -34.62 3.21
C TRP A 424 -5.88 -34.31 3.94
N LEU A 425 -5.87 -33.23 4.72
CA LEU A 425 -4.67 -32.72 5.37
C LEU A 425 -4.60 -33.11 6.85
N SER A 426 -3.37 -33.20 7.37
CA SER A 426 -3.11 -33.35 8.80
C SER A 426 -3.86 -32.27 9.60
N GLY A 427 -4.58 -32.69 10.63
CA GLY A 427 -5.38 -31.83 11.49
C GLY A 427 -6.81 -31.58 10.99
N ASP A 428 -7.20 -32.11 9.83
CA ASP A 428 -8.60 -32.05 9.39
C ASP A 428 -9.50 -32.90 10.30
N GLU A 429 -10.72 -32.42 10.50
CA GLU A 429 -11.79 -33.10 11.22
C GLU A 429 -12.60 -33.96 10.25
N VAL A 430 -12.75 -35.23 10.60
CA VAL A 430 -13.48 -36.23 9.80
C VAL A 430 -14.53 -36.87 10.69
N VAL A 431 -15.74 -37.04 10.15
CA VAL A 431 -16.81 -37.78 10.83
C VAL A 431 -16.94 -39.17 10.23
N ILE A 432 -17.12 -40.15 11.10
CA ILE A 432 -17.38 -41.55 10.74
C ILE A 432 -18.78 -41.88 11.20
N ILE A 433 -19.63 -42.33 10.27
CA ILE A 433 -21.04 -42.61 10.50
C ILE A 433 -21.30 -44.07 10.14
N SER A 434 -21.87 -44.84 11.07
CA SER A 434 -22.25 -46.23 10.82
C SER A 434 -23.35 -46.33 9.76
N GLY A 435 -23.31 -47.38 8.92
CA GLY A 435 -24.40 -47.67 7.98
C GLY A 435 -25.74 -47.88 8.70
N MET A 436 -26.82 -47.29 8.19
CA MET A 436 -28.13 -47.27 8.83
C MET A 436 -28.75 -48.68 8.88
N GLY A 437 -28.70 -49.35 10.03
CA GLY A 437 -29.33 -50.66 10.25
C GLY A 437 -30.69 -50.54 10.95
N VAL A 438 -31.74 -51.06 10.30
CA VAL A 438 -33.13 -51.26 10.80
C VAL A 438 -33.84 -50.02 11.37
N LYS A 439 -35.11 -49.82 10.99
CA LYS A 439 -35.95 -48.68 11.44
C LYS A 439 -35.90 -48.50 12.97
N GLY A 440 -35.35 -47.38 13.43
CA GLY A 440 -35.39 -46.93 14.83
C GLY A 440 -34.04 -46.88 15.57
N ALA A 441 -32.96 -47.43 15.03
CA ALA A 441 -31.63 -47.31 15.63
C ALA A 441 -30.97 -45.97 15.27
N LYS A 442 -30.44 -45.24 16.26
CA LYS A 442 -29.63 -44.03 16.01
C LYS A 442 -28.28 -44.45 15.39
N PRO A 443 -27.84 -43.81 14.30
CA PRO A 443 -26.52 -44.09 13.74
C PRO A 443 -25.43 -43.72 14.76
N MET A 444 -24.41 -44.57 14.89
CA MET A 444 -23.22 -44.28 15.68
C MET A 444 -22.35 -43.30 14.89
N GLU A 445 -21.99 -42.18 15.51
CA GLU A 445 -21.13 -41.15 14.93
C GLU A 445 -19.94 -40.84 15.84
N GLU A 446 -18.77 -40.64 15.24
CA GLU A 446 -17.56 -40.20 15.93
C GLU A 446 -16.80 -39.21 15.04
N THR A 447 -16.31 -38.12 15.63
CA THR A 447 -15.40 -37.18 14.96
C THR A 447 -13.97 -37.46 15.38
N VAL A 448 -13.09 -37.61 14.39
CA VAL A 448 -11.66 -37.89 14.55
C VAL A 448 -10.83 -36.85 13.83
N LEU A 449 -9.57 -36.71 14.24
CA LEU A 449 -8.60 -35.85 13.58
C LEU A 449 -7.67 -36.68 12.70
N VAL A 450 -7.43 -36.21 11.49
CA VAL A 450 -6.44 -36.76 10.58
C VAL A 450 -5.04 -36.48 11.11
N ASP A 451 -4.19 -37.50 11.17
CA ASP A 451 -2.75 -37.36 11.41
C ASP A 451 -2.02 -37.26 10.07
N THR A 452 -2.16 -38.28 9.22
CA THR A 452 -1.57 -38.33 7.88
C THR A 452 -2.45 -39.15 6.93
N VAL A 453 -2.27 -38.95 5.62
CA VAL A 453 -2.96 -39.73 4.59
C VAL A 453 -1.94 -40.40 3.68
N HIS A 454 -2.11 -41.69 3.47
CA HIS A 454 -1.33 -42.47 2.51
C HIS A 454 -2.29 -43.09 1.50
N ASN A 455 -2.59 -42.35 0.42
CA ASN A 455 -3.51 -42.76 -0.63
C ASN A 455 -4.93 -43.01 -0.08
N ALA A 456 -5.37 -44.26 0.05
CA ALA A 456 -6.66 -44.64 0.61
C ALA A 456 -6.57 -45.06 2.09
N ASP A 457 -5.40 -45.00 2.70
CA ASP A 457 -5.23 -45.33 4.13
C ASP A 457 -5.12 -44.03 4.93
N LEU A 458 -6.11 -43.82 5.81
CA LEU A 458 -6.24 -42.63 6.64
C LEU A 458 -5.72 -42.91 8.05
N HIS A 459 -4.65 -42.24 8.45
CA HIS A 459 -4.09 -42.33 9.79
C HIS A 459 -4.75 -41.31 10.72
N LEU A 460 -5.20 -41.79 11.87
CA LEU A 460 -5.90 -41.01 12.89
C LEU A 460 -4.96 -40.58 14.00
N ARG A 461 -5.13 -39.35 14.47
CA ARG A 461 -4.34 -38.80 15.58
C ARG A 461 -4.69 -39.44 16.93
N SER A 462 -5.95 -39.86 17.07
CA SER A 462 -6.46 -40.59 18.24
C SER A 462 -7.15 -41.87 17.79
N PRO A 463 -6.98 -42.97 18.53
CA PRO A 463 -7.61 -44.23 18.19
C PRO A 463 -9.14 -44.15 18.26
N LEU A 464 -9.83 -44.94 17.44
CA LEU A 464 -11.30 -45.02 17.42
C LEU A 464 -11.88 -45.42 18.78
N ARG A 465 -13.01 -44.83 19.16
CA ARG A 465 -13.78 -45.25 20.35
C ARG A 465 -14.75 -46.38 20.02
N TYR A 466 -15.29 -46.38 18.81
CA TYR A 466 -16.29 -47.36 18.38
C TYR A 466 -15.80 -48.20 17.20
N SER A 467 -16.42 -49.38 17.05
CA SER A 467 -16.19 -50.24 15.88
C SER A 467 -17.24 -49.95 14.81
N TYR A 468 -16.81 -49.88 13.56
CA TYR A 468 -17.62 -49.59 12.39
C TYR A 468 -17.54 -50.76 11.42
N ASN A 469 -18.65 -51.50 11.32
CA ASN A 469 -18.76 -52.66 10.43
C ASN A 469 -19.70 -52.35 9.25
N PHE A 470 -19.62 -53.14 8.19
CA PHE A 470 -20.56 -53.09 7.07
C PHE A 470 -21.65 -54.14 7.24
N THR A 471 -22.88 -53.80 6.86
CA THR A 471 -24.04 -54.71 6.93
C THR A 471 -24.43 -55.12 5.52
N GLU A 472 -24.49 -56.42 5.26
CA GLU A 472 -24.93 -56.99 3.99
C GLU A 472 -26.38 -57.47 4.12
N ASN A 473 -27.29 -56.84 3.37
CA ASN A 473 -28.71 -57.18 3.37
C ASN A 473 -29.15 -57.63 1.99
N TRP A 474 -29.88 -58.74 1.95
CA TRP A 474 -30.56 -59.22 0.75
C TRP A 474 -32.02 -58.81 0.82
N VAL A 475 -32.43 -57.85 -0.03
CA VAL A 475 -33.82 -57.38 -0.10
C VAL A 475 -34.32 -57.55 -1.53
N ALA A 476 -35.43 -58.27 -1.72
CA ALA A 476 -36.06 -58.49 -3.02
C ALA A 476 -35.10 -59.02 -4.12
N GLY A 477 -34.13 -59.88 -3.76
CA GLY A 477 -33.14 -60.43 -4.70
C GLY A 477 -31.98 -59.49 -5.06
N GLN A 478 -31.95 -58.29 -4.48
CA GLN A 478 -30.88 -57.31 -4.65
C GLN A 478 -29.98 -57.29 -3.42
N HIS A 479 -28.66 -57.34 -3.64
CA HIS A 479 -27.64 -57.29 -2.60
C HIS A 479 -27.34 -55.83 -2.26
N HIS A 480 -27.65 -55.42 -1.04
CA HIS A 480 -27.37 -54.07 -0.52
C HIS A 480 -26.29 -54.15 0.55
N ILE A 481 -25.16 -53.46 0.31
CA ILE A 481 -24.06 -53.34 1.28
C ILE A 481 -24.14 -51.95 1.90
N LEU A 482 -24.37 -51.88 3.21
CA LEU A 482 -24.37 -50.66 3.99
C LEU A 482 -23.01 -50.51 4.65
N LYS A 483 -22.15 -49.67 4.07
CA LYS A 483 -20.81 -49.36 4.60
C LYS A 483 -20.87 -48.15 5.52
N ALA A 484 -19.91 -48.05 6.42
CA ALA A 484 -19.72 -46.83 7.20
C ALA A 484 -19.21 -45.71 6.28
N THR A 485 -19.80 -44.54 6.41
CA THR A 485 -19.44 -43.34 5.65
C THR A 485 -18.38 -42.56 6.41
N VAL A 486 -17.34 -42.13 5.70
CA VAL A 486 -16.28 -41.26 6.22
C VAL A 486 -16.35 -39.94 5.46
N ALA A 487 -16.55 -38.85 6.16
CA ALA A 487 -16.78 -37.54 5.55
C ALA A 487 -15.91 -36.45 6.17
N LEU A 488 -15.32 -35.60 5.33
CA LEU A 488 -14.52 -34.46 5.75
C LEU A 488 -15.43 -33.31 6.24
N LEU A 489 -15.21 -32.87 7.48
CA LEU A 489 -15.91 -31.74 8.08
C LEU A 489 -15.16 -30.42 7.91
N SER A 490 -13.83 -30.46 7.86
CA SER A 490 -13.02 -29.25 7.73
C SER A 490 -13.28 -28.49 6.42
N ARG A 491 -13.40 -27.16 6.52
CA ARG A 491 -13.60 -26.23 5.41
C ARG A 491 -12.58 -25.11 5.47
N ARG A 492 -12.16 -24.61 4.30
CA ARG A 492 -11.28 -23.44 4.19
C ARG A 492 -11.96 -22.16 4.65
N ILE A 493 -13.28 -22.06 4.47
CA ILE A 493 -14.09 -20.94 4.90
C ILE A 493 -15.00 -21.44 6.02
N THR A 494 -14.84 -20.90 7.22
CA THR A 494 -15.66 -21.24 8.39
C THR A 494 -16.39 -20.00 8.88
N ILE A 495 -17.70 -20.12 9.13
CA ILE A 495 -18.50 -19.08 9.78
C ILE A 495 -19.06 -19.69 11.07
N ARG A 496 -18.74 -19.10 12.21
CA ARG A 496 -19.16 -19.61 13.52
C ARG A 496 -19.61 -18.49 14.44
N GLY A 497 -20.50 -18.83 15.38
CA GLY A 497 -20.82 -17.96 16.51
C GLY A 497 -20.00 -18.34 17.74
N ASN A 498 -19.65 -17.38 18.59
CA ASN A 498 -19.02 -17.68 19.86
C ASN A 498 -19.99 -18.47 20.75
N LEU A 499 -19.49 -19.53 21.37
CA LEU A 499 -20.22 -20.29 22.40
C LEU A 499 -19.98 -19.62 23.75
N THR A 500 -21.02 -19.02 24.34
CA THR A 500 -20.92 -18.46 25.69
C THR A 500 -20.95 -19.57 26.73
N SER A 501 -20.35 -19.33 27.89
CA SER A 501 -20.40 -20.27 29.03
C SER A 501 -21.83 -20.60 29.45
N GLU A 502 -22.77 -19.66 29.34
CA GLU A 502 -24.19 -19.93 29.56
C GLU A 502 -24.74 -20.92 28.53
N ARG A 503 -24.35 -20.79 27.25
CA ARG A 503 -24.77 -21.73 26.21
C ARG A 503 -24.22 -23.12 26.43
N ILE A 504 -22.96 -23.21 26.84
CA ILE A 504 -22.33 -24.49 27.17
C ILE A 504 -23.08 -25.17 28.32
N LYS A 505 -23.43 -24.42 29.38
CA LYS A 505 -24.23 -24.94 30.51
C LYS A 505 -25.64 -25.39 30.07
N PHE A 506 -26.32 -24.61 29.23
CA PHE A 506 -27.63 -24.96 28.70
C PHE A 506 -27.59 -26.21 27.83
N LEU A 507 -26.61 -26.31 26.92
CA LEU A 507 -26.43 -27.49 26.06
C LEU A 507 -26.13 -28.75 26.89
N ALA A 508 -25.33 -28.63 27.96
CA ALA A 508 -25.10 -29.71 28.90
C ALA A 508 -26.41 -30.14 29.60
N SER A 509 -27.26 -29.18 29.99
CA SER A 509 -28.57 -29.47 30.59
C SER A 509 -29.55 -30.15 29.62
N CYS A 510 -29.55 -29.79 28.32
CA CYS A 510 -30.36 -30.51 27.32
C CYS A 510 -29.87 -31.95 27.11
N GLN A 511 -28.56 -32.22 27.21
CA GLN A 511 -28.00 -33.58 27.12
C GLN A 511 -28.44 -34.48 28.29
N GLU A 512 -28.66 -33.89 29.48
CA GLU A 512 -29.17 -34.62 30.66
C GLU A 512 -30.68 -34.91 30.57
N ALA A 513 -31.44 -34.13 29.79
CA ALA A 513 -32.90 -34.22 29.71
C ALA A 513 -33.45 -35.20 28.65
N ASN A 514 -32.65 -35.59 27.65
CA ASN A 514 -32.96 -36.53 26.55
C ASN A 514 -34.45 -36.62 26.14
N ALA A 515 -34.93 -35.59 25.44
CA ALA A 515 -35.96 -35.77 24.43
C ALA A 515 -35.36 -35.41 23.06
N SER A 516 -35.64 -36.28 22.10
CA SER A 516 -35.34 -36.17 20.67
C SER A 516 -35.38 -34.75 20.09
N GLU A 517 -34.22 -34.20 19.72
CA GLU A 517 -33.99 -33.51 18.44
C GLU A 517 -32.49 -33.26 18.22
N GLY A 518 -32.10 -33.22 16.96
CA GLY A 518 -30.70 -33.32 16.53
C GLY A 518 -29.83 -32.15 16.98
N ARG A 519 -28.52 -32.37 17.03
CA ARG A 519 -27.56 -31.26 16.92
C ARG A 519 -27.78 -30.59 15.57
N GLU A 520 -28.63 -29.58 15.50
CA GLU A 520 -28.67 -28.67 14.37
C GLU A 520 -27.42 -27.79 14.43
N VAL A 521 -26.31 -28.33 13.93
CA VAL A 521 -25.30 -27.46 13.31
C VAL A 521 -25.96 -26.98 12.03
N PHE A 522 -26.44 -25.74 12.01
CA PHE A 522 -26.84 -25.08 10.78
C PHE A 522 -25.61 -24.92 9.88
N VAL A 523 -25.29 -25.96 9.11
CA VAL A 523 -24.51 -25.83 7.88
C VAL A 523 -25.51 -25.32 6.84
N GLY A 524 -25.64 -24.00 6.75
CA GLY A 524 -26.49 -23.37 5.75
C GLY A 524 -26.09 -23.82 4.34
N LYS A 525 -26.96 -24.58 3.67
CA LYS A 525 -26.80 -24.91 2.25
C LYS A 525 -27.08 -23.64 1.44
N LEU A 526 -26.05 -23.09 0.80
CA LEU A 526 -26.17 -22.00 -0.16
C LEU A 526 -27.07 -22.49 -1.32
N LYS A 527 -28.31 -22.00 -1.38
CA LYS A 527 -29.14 -22.09 -2.58
C LYS A 527 -29.01 -20.78 -3.33
N GLU A 528 -28.50 -20.83 -4.54
CA GLU A 528 -28.61 -19.73 -5.50
C GLU A 528 -30.07 -19.26 -5.60
N GLY A 529 -30.27 -17.95 -5.47
CA GLY A 529 -31.52 -17.30 -5.91
C GLY A 529 -32.44 -16.68 -4.86
N LYS A 530 -32.06 -16.46 -3.59
CA LYS A 530 -32.88 -15.65 -2.64
C LYS A 530 -32.11 -14.48 -2.00
N ARG A 531 -32.69 -13.27 -2.07
CA ARG A 531 -32.08 -11.95 -1.78
C ARG A 531 -31.88 -11.60 -0.29
N MET A 532 -31.90 -12.58 0.62
CA MET A 532 -31.61 -12.34 2.03
C MET A 532 -30.96 -13.58 2.64
N PHE A 533 -29.70 -13.45 3.02
CA PHE A 533 -28.96 -14.45 3.78
C PHE A 533 -28.87 -13.95 5.21
N LEU A 534 -29.27 -14.80 6.17
CA LEU A 534 -29.17 -14.52 7.60
C LEU A 534 -28.58 -15.75 8.30
N LEU A 535 -27.43 -15.59 8.92
CA LEU A 535 -26.90 -16.55 9.90
C LEU A 535 -27.14 -15.98 11.29
N SER A 536 -28.23 -16.37 11.96
CA SER A 536 -28.51 -16.00 13.36
C SER A 536 -28.60 -17.26 14.21
N ASN A 537 -28.06 -17.22 15.43
CA ASN A 537 -27.96 -18.39 16.30
C ASN A 537 -28.74 -18.23 17.62
N ASP A 538 -29.82 -17.45 17.62
CA ASP A 538 -30.45 -16.98 18.86
C ASP A 538 -31.83 -17.61 19.18
N MET A 539 -32.09 -18.83 18.71
CA MET A 539 -33.23 -19.62 19.22
C MET A 539 -32.75 -20.70 20.18
N TRP A 540 -33.19 -20.59 21.44
CA TRP A 540 -32.87 -21.50 22.53
C TRP A 540 -34.01 -22.49 22.72
N HIS A 541 -33.91 -23.66 22.11
CA HIS A 541 -34.80 -24.78 22.36
C HIS A 541 -33.95 -26.05 22.57
N CYS A 542 -34.31 -26.85 23.57
CA CYS A 542 -34.12 -28.29 23.45
C CYS A 542 -35.28 -28.78 22.56
#